data_AF-A0A842KTL1-F1
#
_entry.id   AF-A0A842KTL1-F1
#
_cell.length_a   1.000
_cell.length_b   1.000
_cell.length_c   1.000
_cell.angle_alpha   90.00
_cell.angle_beta   90.00
_cell.angle_gamma   90.00
#
_symmetry.space_group_name_H-M   'P 1'
#
loop_
_entity.id
_entity.type
_entity.pdbx_description
1 polymer ?
#
loop_
_entity_poly.entity_id
_entity_poly.type
_entity_poly.pdbx_seq_one_letter_code
_entity_poly.pdbx_strand_id
1 'polypeptide(L)'
;MRRSRLRLFKFTSMTISVLGVLMIIATVIVLAYIGVERISSTISMNVDKGSLYDEFAQLQREYQDLKIDYESTRKVIYEGGDKDLMEKYINTEIKLVEAKSALDDVESALSTDKPIPEVKNRLQTAKLKLEEAKNGLASLKSLI
;
A
#
# COMPACT_ATOMS: atom_id res chain seq x y z
N MET A 1 -43.58 11.56 30.95
CA MET A 1 -42.10 11.68 30.94
C MET A 1 -41.47 10.46 30.27
N ARG A 2 -41.09 10.51 28.99
CA ARG A 2 -40.48 9.36 28.28
C ARG A 2 -39.79 9.75 26.95
N ARG A 3 -38.84 10.68 26.97
CA ARG A 3 -38.12 11.10 25.73
C ARG A 3 -36.59 11.16 25.82
N SER A 4 -35.98 10.91 26.98
CA SER A 4 -34.55 11.24 27.18
C SER A 4 -33.54 10.10 26.97
N ARG A 5 -33.95 8.83 26.87
CA ARG A 5 -32.99 7.70 26.80
C ARG A 5 -32.55 7.31 25.38
N LEU A 6 -33.25 7.77 24.34
CA LEU A 6 -32.97 7.41 22.95
C LEU A 6 -31.81 8.21 22.33
N ARG A 7 -31.42 9.35 22.91
CA ARG A 7 -30.31 10.17 22.39
C ARG A 7 -28.94 9.70 22.86
N LEU A 8 -28.85 8.99 23.99
CA LEU A 8 -27.58 8.50 24.51
C LEU A 8 -26.99 7.39 23.62
N PHE A 9 -27.83 6.48 23.09
CA PHE A 9 -27.37 5.39 22.24
C PHE A 9 -26.84 5.84 20.86
N LYS A 10 -27.33 6.96 20.32
CA LYS A 10 -26.84 7.51 19.05
C LYS A 10 -25.45 8.16 19.19
N PHE A 11 -25.17 8.81 20.30
CA PHE A 11 -23.87 9.44 20.51
C PHE A 11 -22.77 8.41 20.79
N THR A 12 -23.05 7.37 21.59
CA THR A 12 -22.05 6.34 21.89
C THR A 12 -21.74 5.44 20.68
N SER A 13 -22.73 5.15 19.82
CA SER A 13 -22.46 4.36 18.60
C SER A 13 -21.67 5.16 17.55
N MET A 14 -21.86 6.48 17.48
CA MET A 14 -21.14 7.34 16.54
C MET A 14 -19.68 7.56 16.97
N THR A 15 -19.39 7.63 18.28
CA THR A 15 -18.01 7.74 18.77
C THR A 15 -17.21 6.46 18.58
N ILE A 16 -17.82 5.27 18.73
CA ILE A 16 -17.13 3.99 18.49
C ILE A 16 -16.73 3.82 17.02
N SER A 17 -17.56 4.25 16.08
CA SER A 17 -17.24 4.21 14.65
C SER A 17 -16.09 5.15 14.28
N VAL A 18 -16.10 6.39 14.77
CA VAL A 18 -15.03 7.37 14.50
C VAL A 18 -13.71 6.95 15.14
N LEU A 19 -13.74 6.32 16.32
CA LEU A 19 -12.54 5.84 17.00
C LEU A 19 -11.87 4.67 16.25
N GLY A 20 -12.66 3.80 15.61
CA GLY A 20 -12.14 2.72 14.76
C GLY A 20 -11.42 3.25 13.51
N VAL A 21 -12.00 4.25 12.85
CA VAL A 21 -11.36 4.89 11.68
C VAL A 21 -10.07 5.61 12.09
N LEU A 22 -10.04 6.28 13.24
CA LEU A 22 -8.83 6.91 13.77
C LEU A 22 -7.71 5.90 14.08
N MET A 23 -8.05 4.71 14.60
CA MET A 23 -7.07 3.64 14.84
C MET A 23 -6.45 3.10 13.55
N ILE A 24 -7.24 3.00 12.48
CA ILE A 24 -6.74 2.59 11.15
C ILE A 24 -5.79 3.65 10.59
N ILE A 25 -6.17 4.93 10.66
CA ILE A 25 -5.30 6.03 10.19
C ILE A 25 -3.99 6.07 11.01
N ALA A 26 -4.07 5.92 12.32
CA ALA A 26 -2.89 5.90 13.19
C ALA A 26 -1.95 4.71 12.90
N THR A 27 -2.49 3.52 12.63
CA THR A 27 -1.65 2.35 12.27
C THR A 27 -0.97 2.51 10.92
N VAL A 28 -1.63 3.12 9.93
CA VAL A 28 -1.00 3.47 8.64
C VAL A 28 0.14 4.47 8.84
N ILE A 29 -0.05 5.50 9.67
CA ILE A 29 0.99 6.50 9.97
C ILE A 29 2.18 5.85 10.70
N VAL A 30 1.92 4.97 11.67
CA VAL A 30 2.96 4.27 12.43
C VAL A 30 3.75 3.31 11.53
N LEU A 31 3.08 2.57 10.62
CA LEU A 31 3.76 1.72 9.65
C LEU A 31 4.62 2.53 8.67
N ALA A 32 4.13 3.68 8.22
CA ALA A 32 4.90 4.59 7.37
C ALA A 32 6.16 5.13 8.09
N TYR A 33 6.09 5.42 9.39
CA TYR A 33 7.23 5.93 10.16
C TYR A 33 8.24 4.84 10.54
N ILE A 34 7.77 3.67 10.99
CA ILE A 34 8.62 2.53 11.39
C ILE A 34 9.27 1.85 10.17
N GLY A 35 8.59 1.81 9.02
CA GLY A 35 9.13 1.23 7.78
C GLY A 35 10.36 1.98 7.25
N VAL A 36 10.44 3.30 7.48
CA VAL A 36 11.56 4.13 7.02
C VAL A 36 12.78 4.02 7.96
N GLU A 37 12.58 3.95 9.28
CA GLU A 37 13.68 3.93 10.26
C GLU A 37 14.47 2.62 10.29
N ARG A 38 13.82 1.46 10.07
CA ARG A 38 14.49 0.13 10.15
C ARG A 38 15.41 -0.19 8.97
N ILE A 39 15.34 0.53 7.85
CA ILE A 39 16.06 0.19 6.61
C ILE A 39 17.28 1.09 6.37
N SER A 40 17.37 2.21 7.09
CA SER A 40 18.47 3.18 6.93
C SER A 40 19.85 2.63 7.30
N SER A 41 19.97 1.49 7.99
CA SER A 41 21.23 0.99 8.54
C SER A 41 22.07 0.09 7.62
N THR A 42 21.62 -0.29 6.41
CA THR A 42 22.30 -1.34 5.61
C THR A 42 22.74 -0.87 4.22
N ILE A 43 22.83 0.43 3.97
CA ILE A 43 23.00 0.92 2.60
C ILE A 43 24.43 1.38 2.35
N SER A 44 25.25 0.45 1.87
CA SER A 44 26.56 0.68 1.26
C SER A 44 26.49 1.79 0.19
N MET A 45 27.41 2.76 0.30
CA MET A 45 27.46 4.01 -0.48
C MET A 45 27.93 3.88 -1.94
N ASN A 46 28.17 2.66 -2.45
CA ASN A 46 28.68 2.45 -3.81
C ASN A 46 27.63 1.76 -4.66
N VAL A 47 26.75 2.53 -5.32
CA VAL A 47 25.76 2.04 -6.28
C VAL A 47 25.80 2.95 -7.50
N ASP A 48 26.13 2.38 -8.66
CA ASP A 48 26.20 3.10 -9.94
C ASP A 48 24.80 3.32 -10.54
N LYS A 49 24.61 4.41 -11.31
CA LYS A 49 23.31 4.74 -11.93
C LYS A 49 22.73 3.58 -12.76
N GLY A 50 23.56 2.79 -13.43
CA GLY A 50 23.11 1.62 -14.21
C GLY A 50 22.36 0.58 -13.36
N SER A 51 22.85 0.30 -12.16
CA SER A 51 22.18 -0.65 -11.26
C SER A 51 20.83 -0.15 -10.74
N LEU A 52 20.63 1.17 -10.62
CA LEU A 52 19.32 1.74 -10.25
C LEU A 52 18.28 1.58 -11.36
N TYR A 53 18.70 1.70 -12.63
CA TYR A 53 17.84 1.43 -13.78
C TYR A 53 17.44 -0.04 -13.85
N ASP A 54 18.38 -0.96 -13.61
CA ASP A 54 18.10 -2.39 -13.58
C ASP A 54 17.14 -2.77 -12.44
N GLU A 55 17.39 -2.25 -11.24
CA GLU A 55 16.50 -2.45 -10.09
C GLU A 55 15.10 -1.88 -10.34
N PHE A 56 15.00 -0.69 -10.95
CA PHE A 56 13.71 -0.11 -11.33
C PHE A 56 12.98 -0.97 -12.36
N ALA A 57 13.68 -1.45 -13.39
CA ALA A 57 13.10 -2.31 -14.43
C ALA A 57 12.64 -3.66 -13.86
N GLN A 58 13.35 -4.23 -12.89
CA GLN A 58 12.89 -5.42 -12.17
C GLN A 58 11.62 -5.11 -11.39
N LEU A 59 11.59 -4.02 -10.64
CA LEU A 59 10.44 -3.64 -9.83
C LEU A 59 9.18 -3.36 -10.67
N GLN A 60 9.37 -2.77 -11.84
CA GLN A 60 8.31 -2.54 -12.81
C GLN A 60 7.72 -3.86 -13.33
N ARG A 61 8.55 -4.87 -13.60
CA ARG A 61 8.07 -6.22 -13.98
C ARG A 61 7.26 -6.86 -12.87
N GLU A 62 7.79 -6.83 -11.64
CA GLU A 62 7.09 -7.38 -10.48
C GLU A 62 5.73 -6.70 -10.25
N TYR A 63 5.62 -5.39 -10.52
CA TYR A 63 4.35 -4.68 -10.52
C TYR A 63 3.39 -5.18 -11.59
N GLN A 64 3.85 -5.39 -12.82
CA GLN A 64 2.99 -5.90 -13.90
C GLN A 64 2.47 -7.30 -13.58
N ASP A 65 3.35 -8.18 -13.08
CA ASP A 65 2.96 -9.53 -12.66
C ASP A 65 1.91 -9.47 -11.55
N LEU A 66 2.12 -8.61 -10.54
CA LEU A 66 1.17 -8.43 -9.45
C LEU A 66 -0.18 -7.88 -9.94
N LYS A 67 -0.17 -6.95 -10.91
CA LYS A 67 -1.38 -6.40 -11.50
C LYS A 67 -2.18 -7.46 -12.25
N ILE A 68 -1.51 -8.32 -13.02
CA ILE A 68 -2.14 -9.45 -13.71
C ILE A 68 -2.79 -10.40 -12.69
N ASP A 69 -2.07 -10.70 -11.61
CA ASP A 69 -2.56 -11.53 -10.51
C ASP A 69 -3.78 -10.91 -9.80
N TYR A 70 -3.79 -9.60 -9.62
CA TYR A 70 -4.92 -8.86 -9.06
C TYR A 70 -6.14 -8.90 -9.98
N GLU A 71 -5.97 -8.63 -11.27
CA GLU A 71 -7.08 -8.68 -12.26
C GLU A 71 -7.66 -10.09 -12.40
N SER A 72 -6.84 -11.13 -12.30
CA SER A 72 -7.32 -12.52 -12.33
C SER A 72 -8.13 -12.87 -11.07
N THR A 73 -7.74 -12.35 -9.90
CA THR A 73 -8.46 -12.54 -8.63
C THR A 73 -9.83 -11.87 -8.64
N ARG A 74 -10.02 -10.82 -9.47
CA ARG A 74 -11.30 -10.11 -9.64
C ARG A 74 -12.46 -11.05 -9.94
N LYS A 75 -12.28 -11.96 -10.90
CA LYS A 75 -13.36 -12.86 -11.33
C LYS A 75 -13.88 -13.71 -10.16
N VAL A 76 -12.97 -14.24 -9.37
CA VAL A 76 -13.30 -15.14 -8.26
C VAL A 76 -14.07 -14.40 -7.16
N ILE A 77 -13.68 -13.16 -6.84
CA ILE A 77 -14.36 -12.38 -5.80
C ILE A 77 -15.76 -11.93 -6.24
N TYR A 78 -15.90 -11.49 -7.50
CA TYR A 78 -17.19 -11.05 -8.02
C TYR A 78 -18.18 -12.23 -8.16
N GLU A 79 -17.70 -13.43 -8.49
CA GLU A 79 -18.52 -14.65 -8.53
C GLU A 79 -18.92 -15.14 -7.12
N GLY A 80 -18.06 -14.92 -6.12
CA GLY A 80 -18.33 -15.32 -4.73
C GLY A 80 -19.33 -14.42 -3.99
N GLY A 81 -19.49 -13.15 -4.39
CA GLY A 81 -20.49 -12.23 -3.82
C GLY A 81 -20.25 -11.82 -2.35
N ASP A 82 -19.09 -12.11 -1.80
CA ASP A 82 -18.71 -11.77 -0.42
C ASP A 82 -18.26 -10.31 -0.34
N LYS A 83 -18.95 -9.52 0.50
CA LYS A 83 -18.70 -8.09 0.67
C LYS A 83 -17.38 -7.79 1.36
N ASP A 84 -16.94 -8.65 2.29
CA ASP A 84 -15.68 -8.46 3.02
C ASP A 84 -14.49 -8.75 2.10
N LEU A 85 -14.61 -9.75 1.22
CA LEU A 85 -13.62 -10.01 0.16
C LEU A 85 -13.56 -8.87 -0.86
N MET A 86 -14.72 -8.33 -1.24
CA MET A 86 -14.81 -7.17 -2.13
C MET A 86 -14.13 -5.93 -1.54
N GLU A 87 -14.34 -5.65 -0.26
CA GLU A 87 -13.69 -4.53 0.43
C GLU A 87 -12.17 -4.72 0.51
N LYS A 88 -11.70 -5.93 0.83
CA LYS A 88 -10.26 -6.26 0.84
C LYS A 88 -9.65 -6.17 -0.56
N TYR A 89 -10.41 -6.52 -1.60
CA TYR A 89 -10.01 -6.36 -2.99
C TYR A 89 -9.81 -4.89 -3.36
N ILE A 90 -10.77 -4.02 -3.02
CA ILE A 90 -10.68 -2.57 -3.24
C ILE A 90 -9.52 -1.97 -2.45
N ASN A 91 -9.32 -2.38 -1.20
CA ASN A 91 -8.17 -1.93 -0.40
C ASN A 91 -6.82 -2.36 -1.02
N THR A 92 -6.78 -3.53 -1.67
CA THR A 92 -5.60 -3.99 -2.41
C THR A 92 -5.39 -3.18 -3.70
N GLU A 93 -6.47 -2.75 -4.36
CA GLU A 93 -6.42 -1.84 -5.50
C GLU A 93 -5.76 -0.51 -5.14
N ILE A 94 -6.14 0.08 -4.01
CA ILE A 94 -5.56 1.33 -3.51
C ILE A 94 -4.04 1.18 -3.34
N LYS A 95 -3.60 0.08 -2.72
CA LYS A 95 -2.16 -0.21 -2.55
C LYS A 95 -1.43 -0.40 -3.87
N LEU A 96 -2.08 -1.04 -4.85
CA LEU A 96 -1.53 -1.17 -6.21
C LEU A 96 -1.37 0.18 -6.91
N VAL A 97 -2.33 1.09 -6.74
CA VAL A 97 -2.25 2.45 -7.28
C VAL A 97 -1.14 3.24 -6.58
N GLU A 98 -0.99 3.12 -5.26
CA GLU A 98 0.11 3.73 -4.51
C GLU A 98 1.48 3.20 -4.98
N ALA A 99 1.61 1.88 -5.19
CA ALA A 99 2.82 1.27 -5.73
C ALA A 99 3.15 1.79 -7.13
N LYS A 100 2.14 1.96 -7.99
CA LYS A 100 2.32 2.56 -9.32
C LYS A 100 2.78 4.01 -9.25
N SER A 101 2.15 4.81 -8.38
CA SER A 101 2.55 6.20 -8.17
C SER A 101 4.01 6.30 -7.70
N ALA A 102 4.42 5.45 -6.77
CA ALA A 102 5.79 5.43 -6.28
C ALA A 102 6.79 4.99 -7.37
N LEU A 103 6.42 4.05 -8.24
CA LEU A 103 7.22 3.70 -9.43
C LEU A 103 7.35 4.89 -10.39
N ASP A 104 6.28 5.64 -10.63
CA ASP A 104 6.29 6.82 -11.49
C ASP A 104 7.19 7.93 -10.94
N ASP A 105 7.24 8.08 -9.61
CA ASP A 105 8.16 9.02 -8.94
C ASP A 105 9.63 8.63 -9.12
N VAL A 106 9.92 7.32 -9.21
CA VAL A 106 11.27 6.80 -9.49
C VAL A 106 11.64 7.02 -10.95
N GLU A 107 10.73 6.71 -11.87
CA GLU A 107 10.92 6.97 -13.30
C GLU A 107 11.16 8.45 -13.58
N SER A 108 10.39 9.33 -12.92
CA SER A 108 10.56 10.77 -12.96
C SER A 108 11.94 11.18 -12.43
N ALA A 109 12.40 10.61 -11.31
CA ALA A 109 13.70 10.94 -10.74
C ALA A 109 14.88 10.45 -11.61
N LEU A 110 14.75 9.26 -12.20
CA LEU A 110 15.73 8.70 -13.14
C LEU A 110 15.82 9.54 -14.42
N SER A 111 14.68 9.94 -14.98
CA SER A 111 14.61 10.74 -16.21
C SER A 111 15.01 12.21 -16.04
N THR A 112 14.81 12.78 -14.85
CA THR A 112 15.20 14.17 -14.52
C THR A 112 16.61 14.28 -13.93
N ASP A 113 17.42 13.22 -14.05
CA ASP A 113 18.79 13.09 -13.58
C ASP A 113 19.00 13.55 -12.12
N LYS A 114 18.04 13.19 -11.26
CA LYS A 114 18.12 13.49 -9.82
C LYS A 114 19.37 12.85 -9.19
N PRO A 115 19.86 13.39 -8.06
CA PRO A 115 20.98 12.79 -7.34
C PRO A 115 20.70 11.32 -7.00
N ILE A 116 21.72 10.47 -7.15
CA ILE A 116 21.68 9.02 -6.84
C ILE A 116 21.01 8.73 -5.48
N PRO A 117 21.33 9.45 -4.38
CA PRO A 117 20.68 9.21 -3.09
C PRO A 117 19.17 9.45 -3.11
N GLU A 118 18.70 10.44 -3.88
CA GLU A 118 17.27 10.76 -3.99
C GLU A 118 16.53 9.70 -4.80
N VAL A 119 17.10 9.29 -5.95
CA VAL A 119 16.56 8.19 -6.75
C VAL A 119 16.47 6.90 -5.93
N LYS A 120 17.51 6.60 -5.14
CA LYS A 120 17.55 5.42 -4.27
C LYS A 120 16.45 5.44 -3.20
N ASN A 121 16.23 6.59 -2.56
CA ASN A 121 15.17 6.74 -1.57
C ASN A 121 13.77 6.51 -2.18
N ARG A 122 13.52 7.09 -3.36
CA ARG A 122 12.27 6.86 -4.10
C ARG A 122 12.12 5.39 -4.51
N LEU A 123 13.19 4.76 -4.98
CA LEU A 123 13.20 3.35 -5.39
C LEU A 123 12.87 2.45 -4.20
N GLN A 124 13.41 2.75 -3.03
CA GLN A 124 13.10 2.05 -1.80
C GLN A 124 11.63 2.23 -1.39
N THR A 125 11.10 3.44 -1.51
CA THR A 125 9.68 3.71 -1.25
C THR A 125 8.79 2.90 -2.20
N ALA A 126 9.13 2.85 -3.48
CA ALA A 126 8.43 2.03 -4.47
C ALA A 126 8.48 0.53 -4.13
N LYS A 127 9.63 0.03 -3.66
CA LYS A 127 9.76 -1.38 -3.20
C LYS A 127 8.81 -1.68 -2.05
N LEU A 128 8.77 -0.80 -1.04
CA LEU A 128 7.88 -0.97 0.12
C LEU A 128 6.41 -0.96 -0.29
N LYS A 129 6.00 -0.01 -1.13
CA LYS A 129 4.63 0.05 -1.63
C LYS A 129 4.25 -1.15 -2.46
N LEU A 130 5.17 -1.68 -3.26
CA LEU A 130 4.94 -2.90 -4.00
C LEU A 130 4.79 -4.11 -3.06
N GLU A 131 5.62 -4.24 -2.02
CA GLU A 131 5.48 -5.30 -1.02
C GLU A 131 4.16 -5.20 -0.24
N GLU A 132 3.72 -4.00 0.13
CA GLU A 132 2.41 -3.79 0.76
C GLU A 132 1.26 -4.28 -0.12
N ALA A 133 1.34 -4.01 -1.43
CA ALA A 133 0.37 -4.48 -2.41
C ALA A 133 0.43 -6.01 -2.59
N LYS A 134 1.64 -6.60 -2.67
CA LYS A 134 1.85 -8.06 -2.71
C LYS A 134 1.24 -8.75 -1.51
N ASN A 135 1.50 -8.24 -0.31
CA ASN A 135 0.97 -8.78 0.94
C ASN A 135 -0.55 -8.62 1.02
N GLY A 136 -1.10 -7.50 0.54
CA GLY A 136 -2.54 -7.30 0.41
C GLY A 136 -3.19 -8.36 -0.46
N LEU A 137 -2.62 -8.61 -1.64
CA LEU A 137 -3.13 -9.62 -2.56
C LEU A 137 -2.94 -11.05 -2.04
N ALA A 138 -1.79 -11.36 -1.43
CA ALA A 138 -1.54 -12.68 -0.84
C ALA A 138 -2.51 -12.98 0.30
N SER A 139 -2.77 -12.00 1.18
CA SER A 139 -3.77 -12.11 2.24
C SER A 139 -5.17 -12.32 1.64
N LEU A 140 -5.50 -11.59 0.57
CA LEU A 140 -6.78 -11.76 -0.11
C LEU A 140 -6.94 -13.16 -0.71
N LYS A 141 -5.93 -13.64 -1.44
CA LYS A 141 -5.89 -14.98 -2.03
C LYS A 141 -5.99 -16.09 -0.98
N SER A 142 -5.50 -15.88 0.24
CA SER A 142 -5.61 -16.87 1.33
C SER A 142 -7.02 -17.01 1.90
N LEU A 143 -7.93 -16.09 1.58
CA LEU A 143 -9.31 -16.08 2.06
C LEU A 143 -10.31 -16.60 1.02
N ILE A 144 -9.83 -16.95 -0.18
CA ILE A 144 -10.60 -17.46 -1.32
C ILE A 144 -10.27 -18.94 -1.49
#